data_AF-A0A6A9UXT6-F1
#
_entry.id   AF-A0A6A9UXT6-F1
#
_cell.length_a   1.000
_cell.length_b   1.000
_cell.length_c   1.000
_cell.angle_alpha   90.00
_cell.angle_beta   90.00
_cell.angle_gamma   90.00
#
_symmetry.space_group_name_H-M   'P 1'
#
loop_
_entity.id
_entity.type
_entity.pdbx_description
1 polymer ?
#
loop_
_entity_poly.entity_id
_entity_poly.type
_entity_poly.pdbx_seq_one_letter_code
_entity_poly.pdbx_strand_id
1 'polypeptide(L)'
;MAVRPSSAERLNTPGRRRPALLPRWRVDPDAFGQFAEGFARFMGTARFLAWMTVIIVVWLVLNVVGGDRAPDPFPFIFLTLLLSLQASYAAPLILLAQNRQEARDRISIEADRRQAAQSRADMDFLAREIAGLRMNVGELATREFIRSEIRNELRALLAELEDDEDGEEAPPRRPDRRPRTPGERARPGDSAGARERA
;
A
#
# COMPACT_ATOMS: atom_id res chain seq x y z
N MET A 1 -1.32 -32.82 -53.78
CA MET A 1 -2.21 -32.13 -52.82
C MET A 1 -1.53 -30.82 -52.44
N ALA A 2 -1.81 -29.73 -53.15
CA ALA A 2 -1.15 -28.44 -52.95
C ALA A 2 -1.96 -27.59 -51.96
N VAL A 3 -1.35 -27.28 -50.82
CA VAL A 3 -1.93 -26.43 -49.77
C VAL A 3 -1.99 -24.99 -50.29
N ARG A 4 -3.20 -24.44 -50.43
CA ARG A 4 -3.41 -23.03 -50.74
C ARG A 4 -3.28 -22.21 -49.45
N PRO A 5 -2.36 -21.23 -49.36
CA PRO A 5 -2.31 -20.34 -48.21
C PRO A 5 -3.54 -19.41 -48.20
N SER A 6 -4.14 -19.26 -47.01
CA SER A 6 -5.36 -18.53 -46.72
C SER A 6 -5.20 -17.01 -46.86
N SER A 7 -6.20 -16.37 -47.46
CA SER A 7 -6.31 -14.92 -47.74
C SER A 7 -6.21 -13.99 -46.53
N ALA A 8 -6.22 -14.52 -45.31
CA ALA A 8 -6.18 -13.75 -44.07
C ALA A 8 -4.81 -13.12 -43.77
N GLU A 9 -3.71 -13.69 -44.29
CA GLU A 9 -2.36 -13.27 -43.93
C GLU A 9 -1.84 -12.06 -44.75
N ARG A 10 -2.49 -11.75 -45.88
CA ARG A 10 -2.09 -10.63 -46.75
C ARG A 10 -2.68 -9.28 -46.31
N LEU A 11 -3.54 -9.26 -45.29
CA LEU A 11 -4.25 -8.06 -44.84
C LEU A 11 -3.57 -7.33 -43.67
N ASN A 12 -2.30 -7.64 -43.37
CA ASN A 12 -1.55 -7.02 -42.28
C ASN A 12 -0.25 -6.37 -42.81
N THR A 13 -0.39 -5.44 -43.75
CA THR A 13 0.68 -4.50 -44.06
C THR A 13 0.22 -3.11 -43.64
N PRO A 14 0.77 -2.52 -42.56
CA PRO A 14 0.44 -1.15 -42.20
C PRO A 14 0.81 -0.25 -43.38
N GLY A 15 -0.21 0.41 -43.92
CA GLY A 15 -0.12 1.25 -45.11
C GLY A 15 1.03 2.25 -45.02
N ARG A 16 1.84 2.25 -46.08
CA ARG A 16 2.91 3.21 -46.39
C ARG A 16 2.48 4.63 -46.01
N ARG A 17 3.08 5.20 -44.96
CA ARG A 17 2.88 6.59 -44.56
C ARG A 17 3.19 7.50 -45.75
N ARG A 18 2.19 8.19 -46.29
CA ARG A 18 2.36 9.20 -47.34
C ARG A 18 3.36 10.25 -46.83
N PRO A 19 4.38 10.65 -47.63
CA PRO A 19 5.26 11.74 -47.23
C PRO A 19 4.41 13.01 -47.13
N ALA A 20 4.31 13.56 -45.93
CA ALA A 20 3.63 14.82 -45.69
C ALA A 20 4.46 15.94 -46.36
N LEU A 21 3.89 16.58 -47.39
CA LEU A 21 4.50 17.69 -48.14
C LEU A 21 4.53 19.02 -47.37
N LEU A 22 3.95 19.06 -46.18
CA LEU A 22 3.92 20.26 -45.34
C LEU A 22 4.95 20.11 -44.21
N PRO A 23 5.81 21.12 -43.99
CA PRO A 23 6.65 21.15 -42.80
C PRO A 23 5.73 21.14 -41.58
N ARG A 24 5.72 20.03 -40.84
CA ARG A 24 5.03 19.95 -39.56
C ARG A 24 5.76 20.89 -38.61
N TRP A 25 5.24 22.11 -38.43
CA TRP A 25 5.63 22.99 -37.34
C TRP A 25 5.29 22.26 -36.04
N ARG A 26 6.28 21.55 -35.50
CA ARG A 26 6.20 20.94 -34.18
C ARG A 26 6.41 22.07 -33.19
N VAL A 27 5.32 22.71 -32.77
CA VAL A 27 5.35 23.55 -31.58
C VAL A 27 5.80 22.65 -30.44
N ASP A 28 6.94 22.99 -29.84
CA ASP A 28 7.55 22.17 -28.81
C ASP A 28 6.62 22.12 -27.58
N PRO A 29 5.98 20.97 -27.30
CA PRO A 29 4.95 20.87 -26.26
C PRO A 29 5.50 21.14 -24.85
N ASP A 30 6.82 21.00 -24.66
CA ASP A 30 7.46 21.26 -23.38
C ASP A 30 7.65 22.76 -23.11
N ALA A 31 8.07 23.53 -24.11
CA ALA A 31 8.21 24.99 -24.00
C ALA A 31 6.86 25.68 -23.74
N PHE A 32 5.82 25.24 -24.47
CA PHE A 32 4.47 25.79 -24.30
C PHE A 32 3.86 25.42 -22.95
N GLY A 33 4.17 24.23 -22.44
CA GLY A 33 3.70 23.77 -21.14
C GLY A 33 4.29 24.52 -19.95
N GLN A 34 5.56 24.90 -20.01
CA GLN A 34 6.18 25.76 -18.99
C GLN A 34 5.60 27.18 -19.02
N PHE A 35 5.35 27.72 -20.21
CA PHE A 35 4.70 29.01 -20.38
C PHE A 35 3.27 29.00 -19.82
N ALA A 36 2.47 27.98 -20.14
CA ALA A 36 1.11 27.82 -19.64
C ALA A 36 1.07 27.68 -18.10
N GLU A 37 2.02 26.96 -17.50
CA GLU A 37 2.12 26.80 -16.05
C GLU A 37 2.49 28.11 -15.33
N GLY A 38 3.31 28.96 -15.98
CA GLY A 38 3.57 30.32 -15.51
C GLY A 38 2.35 31.23 -15.67
N PHE A 39 1.67 31.15 -16.81
CA PHE A 39 0.49 31.95 -17.12
C PHE A 39 -0.70 31.61 -16.21
N ALA A 40 -0.90 30.34 -15.88
CA ALA A 40 -1.93 29.89 -14.94
C ALA A 40 -1.70 30.44 -13.52
N ARG A 41 -0.45 30.41 -13.03
CA ARG A 41 -0.08 31.01 -11.74
C ARG A 41 -0.26 32.53 -11.74
N PHE A 42 0.04 33.17 -12.87
CA PHE A 42 -0.12 34.61 -13.04
C PHE A 42 -1.59 35.05 -13.06
N MET A 43 -2.44 34.38 -13.85
CA MET A 43 -3.88 34.64 -13.95
C MET A 43 -4.64 34.33 -12.65
N GLY A 44 -4.20 33.35 -11.87
CA GLY A 44 -4.81 33.00 -10.58
C GLY A 44 -4.54 33.99 -9.44
N THR A 45 -3.69 35.00 -9.65
CA THR A 45 -3.31 35.96 -8.62
C THR A 45 -4.21 37.20 -8.68
N ALA A 46 -4.80 37.62 -7.56
CA ALA A 46 -5.65 38.83 -7.47
C ALA A 46 -4.95 40.12 -7.97
N ARG A 47 -3.62 40.16 -7.95
CA ARG A 47 -2.79 41.26 -8.46
C ARG A 47 -2.93 41.48 -9.97
N PHE A 48 -3.17 40.42 -10.76
CA PHE A 48 -3.34 40.55 -12.21
C PHE A 48 -4.62 41.34 -12.54
N LEU A 49 -5.74 40.96 -11.91
CA LEU A 49 -7.01 41.68 -12.05
C LEU A 49 -6.85 43.15 -11.65
N ALA A 50 -6.19 43.43 -10.52
CA ALA A 50 -5.97 44.80 -10.06
C ALA A 50 -5.20 45.63 -11.10
N TRP A 51 -4.10 45.12 -11.66
CA TRP A 51 -3.34 45.82 -12.70
C TRP A 51 -4.14 46.02 -13.99
N MET A 52 -4.89 45.01 -14.43
CA MET A 52 -5.76 45.12 -15.62
C MET A 52 -6.83 46.20 -15.43
N THR A 53 -7.48 46.24 -14.26
CA THR A 53 -8.45 47.29 -13.94
C THR A 53 -7.81 48.66 -13.92
N VAL A 54 -6.63 48.81 -13.31
CA VAL A 54 -5.90 50.09 -13.30
C VAL A 54 -5.61 50.58 -14.71
N ILE A 55 -5.13 49.70 -15.61
CA ILE A 55 -4.86 50.08 -17.01
C ILE A 55 -6.13 50.56 -17.71
N ILE A 56 -7.25 49.85 -17.55
CA ILE A 56 -8.54 50.24 -18.14
C ILE A 56 -9.01 51.59 -17.59
N VAL A 57 -8.92 51.79 -16.27
CA VAL A 57 -9.32 53.05 -15.62
C VAL A 57 -8.43 54.20 -16.09
N VAL A 58 -7.11 54.00 -16.17
CA VAL A 58 -6.19 55.03 -16.67
C VAL A 58 -6.51 55.38 -18.11
N TRP A 59 -6.76 54.39 -18.98
CA TRP A 59 -7.16 54.63 -20.37
C TRP A 59 -8.46 55.43 -20.46
N LEU A 60 -9.46 55.06 -19.65
CA LEU A 60 -10.74 55.75 -19.59
C LEU A 60 -10.56 57.21 -19.17
N VAL A 61 -9.79 57.46 -18.09
CA VAL A 61 -9.53 58.81 -17.58
C VAL A 61 -8.79 59.65 -18.61
N LEU A 62 -7.76 59.12 -19.26
CA LEU A 62 -7.01 59.84 -20.30
C LEU A 62 -7.91 60.25 -21.47
N ASN A 63 -8.83 59.39 -21.89
CA ASN A 63 -9.75 59.72 -22.99
C ASN A 63 -10.86 60.69 -22.57
N VAL A 64 -11.39 60.56 -21.35
CA VAL A 64 -12.40 61.51 -20.83
C VAL A 64 -11.80 62.91 -20.66
N VAL A 65 -10.58 63.01 -20.12
CA VAL A 65 -9.88 64.31 -19.96
C VAL A 65 -9.43 64.88 -21.31
N GLY A 66 -9.10 64.02 -22.28
CA GLY A 66 -8.71 64.43 -23.63
C GLY A 66 -9.85 65.03 -24.47
N GLY A 67 -11.12 64.76 -24.13
CA GLY A 67 -12.30 65.28 -24.83
C GLY A 67 -12.25 65.00 -26.34
N ASP A 68 -12.51 66.01 -27.16
CA ASP A 68 -12.53 65.88 -28.63
C ASP A 68 -11.16 65.65 -29.28
N ARG A 69 -10.06 65.80 -28.52
CA ARG A 69 -8.70 65.47 -28.97
C ARG A 69 -8.23 64.11 -28.48
N ALA A 70 -9.09 63.37 -27.78
CA ALA A 70 -8.76 62.05 -27.29
C ALA A 70 -8.61 61.05 -28.46
N PRO A 71 -7.67 60.10 -28.35
CA PRO A 71 -7.50 59.05 -29.35
C PRO A 71 -8.70 58.08 -29.44
N ASP A 72 -9.50 57.94 -28.37
CA ASP A 72 -10.68 57.08 -28.32
C ASP A 72 -11.86 57.78 -27.59
N PRO A 73 -12.58 58.71 -28.27
CA PRO A 73 -13.75 59.38 -27.69
C PRO A 73 -14.92 58.42 -27.41
N PHE A 74 -15.87 58.85 -26.56
CA PHE A 74 -17.08 58.07 -26.28
C PHE A 74 -17.80 57.69 -27.59
N PRO A 75 -18.06 56.40 -27.86
CA PRO A 75 -18.26 55.27 -26.92
C PRO A 75 -17.05 54.33 -26.67
N PHE A 76 -15.80 54.76 -26.87
CA PHE A 76 -14.58 53.97 -26.66
C PHE A 76 -14.47 52.72 -27.55
N ILE A 77 -14.51 52.93 -28.88
CA ILE A 77 -14.49 51.84 -29.85
C ILE A 77 -13.17 51.09 -29.83
N PHE A 78 -12.03 51.77 -29.64
CA PHE A 78 -10.73 51.12 -29.61
C PHE A 78 -10.57 50.22 -28.39
N LEU A 79 -10.97 50.71 -27.21
CA LEU A 79 -10.99 49.91 -25.99
C LEU A 79 -11.87 48.67 -26.17
N THR A 80 -13.06 48.83 -26.75
CA THR A 80 -14.01 47.73 -26.98
C THR A 80 -13.45 46.68 -27.95
N LEU A 81 -12.84 47.12 -29.06
CA LEU A 81 -12.19 46.23 -30.02
C LEU A 81 -11.03 45.46 -29.39
N LEU A 82 -10.21 46.15 -28.58
CA LEU A 82 -9.08 45.54 -27.90
C LEU A 82 -9.54 44.49 -26.88
N LEU A 83 -10.57 44.79 -26.08
CA LEU A 83 -11.13 43.83 -25.12
C LEU A 83 -11.76 42.61 -25.83
N SER A 84 -12.44 42.83 -26.96
CA SER A 84 -13.02 41.74 -27.75
C SER A 84 -11.94 40.83 -28.34
N LEU A 85 -10.86 41.41 -28.86
CA LEU A 85 -9.69 40.65 -29.32
C LEU A 85 -9.00 39.91 -28.17
N GLN A 86 -8.89 40.55 -27.00
CA GLN A 86 -8.29 39.97 -25.80
C GLN A 86 -9.04 38.71 -25.38
N ALA A 87 -10.37 38.75 -25.35
CA ALA A 87 -11.19 37.58 -25.06
C ALA A 87 -11.03 36.49 -26.15
N SER A 88 -11.00 36.88 -27.42
CA SER A 88 -10.89 35.95 -28.55
C SER A 88 -9.57 35.18 -28.58
N TYR A 89 -8.43 35.83 -28.29
CA TYR A 89 -7.12 35.14 -28.25
C TYR A 89 -6.89 34.35 -26.95
N ALA A 90 -7.60 34.69 -25.88
CA ALA A 90 -7.52 33.95 -24.62
C ALA A 90 -8.07 32.53 -24.77
N ALA A 91 -9.18 32.33 -25.50
CA ALA A 91 -9.81 31.02 -25.68
C ALA A 91 -8.85 29.93 -26.22
N PRO A 92 -8.11 30.12 -27.34
CA PRO A 92 -7.17 29.10 -27.83
C PRO A 92 -6.01 28.87 -26.85
N LEU A 93 -5.51 29.90 -26.16
CA LEU A 93 -4.47 29.72 -25.14
C LEU A 93 -4.96 28.88 -23.95
N ILE A 94 -6.19 29.13 -23.50
CA ILE A 94 -6.83 28.37 -22.42
C ILE A 94 -7.03 26.92 -22.85
N LEU A 95 -7.51 26.66 -24.07
CA LEU A 95 -7.69 25.31 -24.61
C LEU A 95 -6.37 24.52 -24.65
N LEU A 96 -5.26 25.18 -25.00
CA LEU A 96 -3.94 24.53 -24.99
C LEU A 96 -3.47 24.22 -23.56
N ALA A 97 -3.75 25.11 -22.60
CA ALA A 97 -3.43 24.87 -21.19
C ALA A 97 -4.27 23.71 -20.62
N GLN A 98 -5.55 23.63 -20.99
CA GLN A 98 -6.49 22.59 -20.53
C GLN A 98 -6.12 21.20 -21.05
N ASN A 99 -5.78 21.05 -22.34
CA ASN A 99 -5.40 19.76 -22.93
C ASN A 99 -4.26 19.06 -22.17
N ARG A 100 -3.33 19.83 -21.61
CA ARG A 100 -2.20 19.30 -20.84
C ARG A 100 -2.58 18.97 -19.39
N GLN A 101 -3.46 19.75 -18.78
CA GLN A 101 -4.02 19.44 -17.47
C GLN A 101 -4.79 18.12 -17.53
N GLU A 102 -5.66 17.96 -18.54
CA GLU A 102 -6.41 16.72 -18.79
C GLU A 102 -5.50 15.51 -19.03
N ALA A 103 -4.37 15.69 -19.71
CA ALA A 103 -3.40 14.61 -19.92
C ALA A 103 -2.73 14.15 -18.60
N ARG A 104 -2.36 15.10 -17.72
CA ARG A 104 -1.83 14.79 -16.38
C ARG A 104 -2.89 14.09 -15.53
N ASP A 105 -4.11 14.63 -15.53
CA ASP A 105 -5.25 14.10 -14.76
C ASP A 105 -5.62 12.69 -15.24
N ARG A 106 -5.51 12.42 -16.54
CA ARG A 106 -5.71 11.06 -17.06
C ARG A 106 -4.69 10.07 -16.52
N ILE A 107 -3.41 10.45 -16.49
CA ILE A 107 -2.34 9.57 -15.97
C ILE A 107 -2.54 9.32 -14.47
N SER A 108 -2.90 10.35 -13.69
CA SER A 108 -3.15 10.18 -12.26
C SER A 108 -4.36 9.27 -12.00
N ILE A 109 -5.45 9.40 -12.77
CA ILE A 109 -6.62 8.51 -12.67
C ILE A 109 -6.26 7.07 -13.05
N GLU A 110 -5.45 6.86 -14.08
CA GLU A 110 -5.02 5.51 -14.48
C GLU A 110 -4.11 4.87 -13.42
N ALA A 111 -3.21 5.64 -12.80
CA ALA A 111 -2.37 5.18 -11.70
C ALA A 111 -3.20 4.82 -10.46
N ASP A 112 -4.15 5.68 -10.07
CA ASP A 112 -5.05 5.46 -8.94
C ASP A 112 -5.89 4.18 -9.12
N ARG A 113 -6.42 3.96 -10.33
CA ARG A 113 -7.12 2.70 -10.66
C ARG A 113 -6.24 1.47 -10.52
N ARG A 114 -4.96 1.54 -10.93
CA ARG A 114 -4.02 0.42 -10.77
C ARG A 114 -3.71 0.17 -9.29
N GLN A 115 -3.49 1.23 -8.53
CA GLN A 115 -3.26 1.13 -7.09
C GLN A 115 -4.47 0.55 -6.37
N ALA A 116 -5.69 0.98 -6.69
CA ALA A 116 -6.91 0.43 -6.13
C ALA A 116 -7.10 -1.07 -6.47
N ALA A 117 -6.75 -1.47 -7.71
CA ALA A 117 -6.78 -2.88 -8.10
C ALA A 117 -5.76 -3.73 -7.32
N GLN A 118 -4.54 -3.22 -7.13
CA GLN A 118 -3.50 -3.88 -6.33
C GLN A 118 -3.93 -3.99 -4.86
N SER A 119 -4.38 -2.88 -4.27
CA SER A 119 -4.85 -2.86 -2.87
C SER A 119 -5.98 -3.85 -2.64
N ARG A 120 -6.91 -4.00 -3.59
CA ARG A 120 -7.97 -5.00 -3.50
C ARG A 120 -7.43 -6.43 -3.54
N ALA A 121 -6.47 -6.71 -4.42
CA ALA A 121 -5.81 -8.02 -4.48
C ALA A 121 -5.04 -8.34 -3.19
N ASP A 122 -4.36 -7.35 -2.60
CA ASP A 122 -3.65 -7.50 -1.33
C ASP A 122 -4.63 -7.77 -0.18
N MET A 123 -5.77 -7.07 -0.13
CA MET A 123 -6.81 -7.37 0.85
C MET A 123 -7.39 -8.78 0.68
N ASP A 124 -7.63 -9.21 -0.55
CA ASP A 124 -8.11 -10.57 -0.84
C ASP A 124 -7.08 -11.63 -0.43
N PHE A 125 -5.79 -11.34 -0.63
CA PHE A 125 -4.69 -12.20 -0.18
C PHE A 125 -4.65 -12.29 1.35
N LEU A 126 -4.63 -11.14 2.03
CA LEU A 126 -4.63 -11.09 3.50
C LEU A 126 -5.87 -11.77 4.08
N ALA A 127 -7.05 -11.63 3.46
CA ALA A 127 -8.26 -12.30 3.91
C ALA A 127 -8.14 -13.84 3.81
N ARG A 128 -7.53 -14.36 2.74
CA ARG A 128 -7.26 -15.80 2.60
C ARG A 128 -6.21 -16.26 3.59
N GLU A 129 -5.16 -15.47 3.80
CA GLU A 129 -4.10 -15.80 4.74
C GLU A 129 -4.63 -15.83 6.19
N ILE A 130 -5.47 -14.87 6.57
CA ILE A 130 -6.15 -14.84 7.87
C ILE A 130 -7.12 -16.01 8.00
N ALA A 131 -7.85 -16.37 6.94
CA ALA A 131 -8.73 -17.54 6.96
C ALA A 131 -7.94 -18.84 7.17
N GLY A 132 -6.79 -19.01 6.50
CA GLY A 132 -5.88 -20.14 6.70
C GLY A 132 -5.27 -20.16 8.10
N LEU A 133 -4.79 -19.03 8.60
CA LEU A 133 -4.29 -18.88 9.96
C LEU A 133 -5.36 -19.26 10.98
N ARG A 134 -6.60 -18.80 10.79
CA ARG A 134 -7.74 -19.13 11.67
C ARG A 134 -8.03 -20.63 11.70
N MET A 135 -7.94 -21.33 10.57
CA MET A 135 -8.14 -22.79 10.51
C MET A 135 -7.05 -23.51 11.30
N ASN A 136 -5.78 -23.15 11.09
CA ASN A 136 -4.65 -23.75 11.80
C ASN A 136 -4.68 -23.47 13.31
N VAL A 137 -5.04 -22.25 13.73
CA VAL A 137 -5.23 -21.91 15.15
C VAL A 137 -6.46 -22.61 15.73
N GLY A 138 -7.52 -22.77 14.95
CA GLY A 138 -8.74 -23.47 15.35
C GLY A 138 -8.51 -24.93 15.69
N GLU A 139 -7.61 -25.62 14.97
CA GLU A 139 -7.22 -27.00 15.28
C GLU A 139 -6.37 -27.08 16.56
N LEU A 140 -5.43 -26.15 16.76
CA LEU A 140 -4.54 -26.11 17.94
C LEU A 140 -5.26 -25.68 19.23
N ALA A 141 -6.32 -24.88 19.13
CA ALA A 141 -7.13 -24.43 20.26
C ALA A 141 -8.47 -25.18 20.34
N THR A 142 -8.50 -26.47 19.97
CA THR A 142 -9.71 -27.26 20.15
C THR A 142 -10.05 -27.29 21.64
N ARG A 143 -11.28 -26.94 22.02
CA ARG A 143 -11.76 -26.87 23.41
C ARG A 143 -11.34 -28.09 24.25
N GLU A 144 -11.28 -29.27 23.63
CA GLU A 144 -10.89 -30.50 24.31
C GLU A 144 -9.40 -30.55 24.65
N PHE A 145 -8.52 -29.97 23.83
CA PHE A 145 -7.08 -29.88 24.14
C PHE A 145 -6.83 -28.93 25.32
N ILE A 146 -7.42 -27.73 25.29
CA ILE A 146 -7.32 -26.79 26.42
C ILE A 146 -7.91 -27.43 27.69
N ARG A 147 -9.03 -28.15 27.55
CA ARG A 147 -9.67 -28.83 28.69
C ARG A 147 -8.90 -30.06 29.17
N SER A 148 -8.18 -30.76 28.30
CA SER A 148 -7.34 -31.89 28.71
C SER A 148 -6.08 -31.39 29.40
N GLU A 149 -5.46 -30.32 28.88
CA GLU A 149 -4.24 -29.76 29.45
C GLU A 149 -4.49 -29.16 30.83
N ILE A 150 -5.52 -28.32 30.97
CA ILE A 150 -5.92 -27.75 32.27
C ILE A 150 -6.23 -28.87 33.28
N ARG A 151 -6.88 -29.96 32.84
CA ARG A 151 -7.25 -31.07 33.72
C ARG A 151 -6.04 -31.93 34.11
N ASN A 152 -5.07 -32.09 33.20
CA ASN A 152 -3.82 -32.78 33.49
C ASN A 152 -2.97 -31.96 34.46
N GLU A 153 -2.80 -30.65 34.24
CA GLU A 153 -2.08 -29.76 35.16
C GLU A 153 -2.74 -29.72 36.54
N LEU A 154 -4.08 -29.60 36.62
CA LEU A 154 -4.80 -29.66 37.90
C LEU A 154 -4.58 -30.98 38.64
N ARG A 155 -4.58 -32.11 37.91
CA ARG A 155 -4.29 -33.43 38.51
C ARG A 155 -2.86 -33.54 38.97
N ALA A 156 -1.90 -33.03 38.21
CA ALA A 156 -0.50 -33.04 38.58
C ALA A 156 -0.26 -32.25 39.87
N LEU A 157 -0.83 -31.05 39.98
CA LEU A 157 -0.75 -30.22 41.18
C LEU A 157 -1.45 -30.86 42.39
N LEU A 158 -2.59 -31.52 42.19
CA LEU A 158 -3.28 -32.26 43.26
C LEU A 158 -2.46 -33.46 43.75
N ALA A 159 -1.87 -34.23 42.83
CA ALA A 159 -1.03 -35.37 43.18
C ALA A 159 0.23 -34.95 43.95
N GLU A 160 0.82 -33.79 43.61
CA GLU A 160 1.96 -33.22 44.33
C GLU A 160 1.59 -32.84 45.78
N LEU A 161 0.37 -32.36 46.02
CA LEU A 161 -0.15 -32.06 47.37
C LEU A 161 -0.52 -33.33 48.17
N GLU A 162 -0.99 -34.38 47.50
CA GLU A 162 -1.39 -35.65 48.13
C GLU A 162 -0.14 -36.44 48.59
N ASP A 163 0.93 -36.44 47.80
CA ASP A 163 2.24 -37.01 48.17
C ASP A 163 2.87 -36.30 49.39
N ASP A 164 2.57 -35.01 49.57
CA ASP A 164 2.97 -34.24 50.76
C ASP A 164 2.14 -34.61 52.02
N GLU A 165 0.90 -35.10 51.88
CA GLU A 165 0.05 -35.55 53.00
C GLU A 165 0.29 -37.02 53.40
N ASP A 166 0.56 -37.92 52.44
CA ASP A 166 0.81 -39.35 52.70
C ASP A 166 2.20 -39.62 53.32
N GLY A 167 3.11 -38.64 53.30
CA GLY A 167 4.40 -38.68 53.99
C GLY A 167 4.32 -38.66 55.53
N GLU A 168 3.16 -38.31 56.12
CA GLU A 168 3.03 -38.04 57.55
C GLU A 168 2.36 -39.17 58.35
N GLU A 169 1.81 -40.24 57.73
CA GLU A 169 0.98 -41.22 58.45
C GLU A 169 1.32 -42.71 58.22
N ALA A 170 2.45 -43.19 58.76
CA ALA A 170 2.61 -44.60 59.17
C ALA A 170 3.77 -44.84 60.17
N PRO A 171 3.54 -45.31 61.42
CA PRO A 171 4.62 -45.69 62.33
C PRO A 171 5.14 -47.12 62.05
N PRO A 172 6.45 -47.41 62.23
CA PRO A 172 7.02 -48.69 61.84
C PRO A 172 6.72 -49.78 62.90
N ARG A 173 6.10 -50.89 62.47
CA ARG A 173 5.90 -52.09 63.31
C ARG A 173 7.22 -52.87 63.44
N ARG A 174 7.66 -53.05 64.69
CA ARG A 174 8.85 -53.83 65.11
C ARG A 174 8.77 -55.31 64.69
N PRO A 175 9.89 -55.94 64.28
CA PRO A 175 9.95 -57.38 64.05
C PRO A 175 10.20 -58.14 65.36
N ASP A 176 9.46 -59.24 65.52
CA ASP A 176 9.50 -60.15 66.66
C ASP A 176 10.81 -60.96 66.72
N ARG A 177 11.35 -61.14 67.92
CA ARG A 177 12.65 -61.78 68.21
C ARG A 177 12.38 -63.01 69.07
N ARG A 178 12.72 -64.22 68.58
CA ARG A 178 12.97 -65.39 69.45
C ARG A 178 14.10 -66.30 68.93
N PRO A 179 14.75 -67.07 69.84
CA PRO A 179 16.21 -67.18 69.87
C PRO A 179 16.79 -68.53 69.42
N ARG A 180 18.09 -68.50 69.13
CA ARG A 180 18.99 -69.62 68.79
C ARG A 180 19.29 -70.54 69.97
N THR A 181 19.59 -71.81 69.69
CA THR A 181 20.60 -72.59 70.45
C THR A 181 21.18 -73.77 69.62
N PRO A 182 22.37 -74.29 70.01
CA PRO A 182 23.40 -74.82 69.11
C PRO A 182 23.79 -76.30 69.36
N GLY A 183 24.67 -76.84 68.52
CA GLY A 183 25.41 -78.11 68.74
C GLY A 183 25.57 -78.91 67.44
N GLU A 184 26.63 -78.69 66.67
CA GLU A 184 27.88 -79.47 66.71
C GLU A 184 27.86 -80.73 65.83
N ARG A 185 28.63 -80.70 64.73
CA ARG A 185 29.58 -81.78 64.35
C ARG A 185 30.58 -81.30 63.29
N ALA A 186 31.76 -81.92 63.33
CA ALA A 186 33.07 -81.49 62.85
C ALA A 186 33.32 -81.37 61.32
N ARG A 187 34.14 -80.35 60.96
CA ARG A 187 35.33 -80.26 60.03
C ARG A 187 35.24 -80.67 58.54
N PRO A 188 36.17 -80.23 57.62
CA PRO A 188 37.41 -79.42 57.77
C PRO A 188 37.62 -78.23 56.74
N GLY A 189 38.66 -77.40 56.96
CA GLY A 189 39.60 -76.95 55.89
C GLY A 189 39.50 -75.55 55.22
N ASP A 190 40.12 -74.55 55.86
CA ASP A 190 41.00 -73.44 55.39
C ASP A 190 40.67 -72.39 54.29
N SER A 191 40.84 -71.11 54.70
CA SER A 191 41.33 -69.86 54.06
C SER A 191 40.85 -69.36 52.68
N ALA A 192 40.81 -68.07 52.33
CA ALA A 192 40.88 -66.76 53.00
C ALA A 192 40.76 -65.64 51.92
N GLY A 193 40.36 -64.43 52.34
CA GLY A 193 40.74 -63.13 51.73
C GLY A 193 39.99 -62.73 50.45
N ALA A 194 38.99 -61.83 50.42
CA ALA A 194 38.91 -60.45 50.90
C ALA A 194 39.98 -59.50 50.31
N ARG A 195 39.52 -58.49 49.57
CA ARG A 195 39.86 -57.07 49.75
C ARG A 195 39.17 -56.21 48.70
N GLU A 196 38.55 -55.13 49.16
CA GLU A 196 38.51 -53.88 48.40
C GLU A 196 38.54 -52.71 49.39
N ARG A 197 39.42 -51.75 49.10
CA ARG A 197 39.44 -50.42 49.70
C ARG A 197 39.94 -49.45 48.65
N ALA A 198 39.23 -48.32 48.63
CA ALA A 198 39.60 -46.98 48.21
C ALA A 198 39.72 -46.73 46.72
#